data_AF-A0A9X6Z0Y3-F1
#
_entry.id   AF-A0A9X6Z0Y3-F1
#
_cell.length_a   1.000
_cell.length_b   1.000
_cell.length_c   1.000
_cell.angle_alpha   90.00
_cell.angle_beta   90.00
_cell.angle_gamma   90.00
#
_symmetry.space_group_name_H-M   'P 1'
#
loop_
_entity.id
_entity.type
_entity.pdbx_description
1 polymer ?
#
loop_
_entity_poly.entity_id
_entity_poly.type
_entity_poly.pdbx_seq_one_letter_code
_entity_poly.pdbx_strand_id
1 'polypeptide(L)'
;MKIKLKKKRIISVLLAITLVAIGYYMFQSITNPKLVNAKEANSVQQVSSLPKNELKKSIPNRFDGKERKVAYLTFDDGPGKYTANLLDVLK
;
A
#
# COMPACT_ATOMS: atom_id res chain seq x y z
N MET A 1 33.43 -56.87 -12.39
CA MET A 1 33.29 -55.52 -13.02
C MET A 1 31.91 -54.86 -12.89
N LYS A 2 30.88 -55.49 -12.30
CA LYS A 2 29.51 -54.92 -12.29
C LYS A 2 29.26 -53.87 -11.18
N ILE A 3 29.95 -53.95 -10.04
CA ILE A 3 29.72 -53.07 -8.87
C ILE A 3 30.24 -51.65 -9.12
N LYS A 4 31.41 -51.49 -9.76
CA LYS A 4 31.96 -50.17 -10.13
C LYS A 4 31.04 -49.43 -11.12
N LEU A 5 30.40 -50.15 -12.04
CA LEU A 5 29.45 -49.60 -13.01
C LEU A 5 28.17 -49.09 -12.33
N LYS A 6 27.64 -49.84 -11.34
CA LYS A 6 26.49 -49.43 -10.53
C LYS A 6 26.80 -48.17 -9.69
N LYS A 7 27.99 -48.08 -9.07
CA LYS A 7 28.41 -46.89 -8.31
C LYS A 7 28.53 -45.64 -9.21
N LYS A 8 29.13 -45.75 -10.39
CA LYS A 8 29.20 -44.64 -11.37
C LYS A 8 27.81 -44.17 -11.81
N ARG A 9 26.89 -45.11 -12.02
CA ARG A 9 25.50 -44.79 -12.40
C ARG A 9 24.74 -44.07 -11.28
N ILE A 10 24.93 -44.47 -10.02
CA ILE A 10 24.34 -43.78 -8.85
C ILE A 10 24.86 -42.34 -8.73
N ILE A 11 26.17 -42.14 -8.89
CA ILE A 11 26.79 -40.79 -8.85
C ILE A 11 26.24 -39.91 -9.97
N SER A 12 26.09 -40.46 -11.18
CA SER A 12 25.53 -39.73 -12.33
C SER A 12 24.07 -39.31 -12.11
N VAL A 13 23.26 -40.17 -11.47
CA VAL A 13 21.86 -39.84 -11.14
C VAL A 13 21.79 -38.74 -10.08
N LEU A 14 22.65 -38.82 -9.05
CA LEU A 14 22.74 -37.77 -8.02
C LEU A 14 23.12 -36.42 -8.61
N LEU A 15 24.06 -36.39 -9.57
CA LEU A 15 24.47 -35.18 -10.27
C LEU A 15 23.35 -34.59 -11.15
N ALA A 16 22.54 -35.46 -11.78
CA ALA A 16 21.39 -35.00 -12.55
C ALA A 16 20.32 -34.35 -11.65
N ILE A 17 20.06 -34.95 -10.48
CA ILE A 17 19.07 -34.41 -9.52
C ILE A 17 19.52 -33.05 -8.98
N THR A 18 20.80 -32.88 -8.66
CA THR A 18 21.31 -31.58 -8.19
C THR A 18 21.20 -30.49 -9.25
N LEU A 19 21.48 -30.81 -10.52
CA LEU A 19 21.31 -29.86 -11.62
C LEU A 19 19.84 -29.43 -11.79
N VAL A 20 18.90 -30.38 -11.70
CA VAL A 20 17.46 -30.09 -11.76
C VAL A 20 17.02 -29.21 -10.58
N ALA A 21 17.51 -29.49 -9.37
CA ALA A 21 17.20 -28.69 -8.20
C ALA A 21 17.71 -27.23 -8.34
N ILE A 22 18.94 -27.04 -8.81
CA ILE A 22 19.51 -25.72 -9.06
C ILE A 22 18.67 -24.97 -10.11
N GLY A 23 18.30 -25.63 -11.21
CA GLY A 23 17.44 -25.06 -12.23
C GLY A 23 16.06 -24.64 -11.69
N TYR A 24 15.45 -25.46 -10.83
CA TYR A 24 14.18 -25.14 -10.19
C TYR A 24 14.28 -23.91 -9.26
N TYR A 25 15.33 -23.83 -8.44
CA TYR A 25 15.57 -22.67 -7.58
C TYR A 25 15.82 -21.39 -8.39
N MET A 26 16.59 -21.47 -9.49
CA MET A 26 16.80 -20.34 -10.39
C MET A 26 15.50 -19.89 -11.06
N PHE A 27 14.69 -20.84 -11.56
CA PHE A 27 13.40 -20.56 -12.17
C PHE A 27 12.45 -19.89 -11.17
N GLN A 28 12.32 -20.44 -9.95
CA GLN A 28 11.55 -19.79 -8.89
C GLN A 28 12.07 -18.40 -8.54
N SER A 29 13.39 -18.17 -8.52
CA SER A 29 13.95 -16.85 -8.25
C SER A 29 13.51 -15.80 -9.28
N ILE A 30 13.44 -16.19 -10.56
CA ILE A 30 13.02 -15.31 -11.67
C ILE A 30 11.50 -15.12 -11.66
N THR A 31 10.72 -16.19 -11.42
CA THR A 31 9.26 -16.13 -11.46
C THR A 31 8.62 -15.70 -10.14
N ASN A 32 9.40 -15.53 -9.07
CA ASN A 32 8.87 -15.08 -7.78
C ASN A 32 8.36 -13.64 -7.91
N PRO A 33 7.03 -13.42 -7.84
CA PRO A 33 6.43 -12.10 -8.03
C PRO A 33 6.74 -11.11 -6.89
N LYS A 34 7.40 -11.59 -5.81
CA LYS A 34 7.83 -10.75 -4.68
C LYS A 34 8.88 -9.69 -5.06
N LEU A 35 9.64 -9.89 -6.13
CA LEU A 35 10.64 -8.91 -6.60
C LEU A 35 10.08 -7.95 -7.66
N VAL A 36 9.08 -8.38 -8.44
CA VAL A 36 8.42 -7.54 -9.46
C VAL A 36 7.41 -6.58 -8.84
N ASN A 37 6.75 -6.97 -7.74
CA ASN A 37 5.84 -6.09 -7.00
C ASN A 37 6.53 -5.22 -5.94
N ALA A 38 7.86 -5.33 -5.77
CA ALA A 38 8.62 -4.48 -4.85
C ALA A 38 8.96 -3.09 -5.43
N LYS A 39 8.55 -2.82 -6.68
CA LYS A 39 8.77 -1.53 -7.35
C LYS A 39 7.54 -1.06 -8.13
N GLU A 40 6.42 -0.94 -7.45
CA GLU A 40 5.41 0.07 -7.84
C GLU A 40 4.56 0.56 -6.66
N ALA A 41 5.15 0.59 -5.46
CA ALA A 41 4.75 1.63 -4.53
C ALA A 41 5.46 2.89 -5.02
N ASN A 42 4.73 3.76 -5.73
CA ASN A 42 5.15 5.13 -5.98
C ASN A 42 5.91 5.61 -4.73
N SER A 43 7.22 5.81 -4.85
CA SER A 43 8.03 6.41 -3.80
C SER A 43 7.62 7.87 -3.75
N VAL A 44 6.43 8.13 -3.22
CA VAL A 44 6.04 9.45 -2.75
C VAL A 44 7.02 9.70 -1.62
N GLN A 45 8.05 10.48 -1.94
CA GLN A 45 8.98 11.01 -0.97
C GLN A 45 8.12 11.54 0.17
N GLN A 46 8.23 10.91 1.34
CA GLN A 46 7.47 11.30 2.50
C GLN A 46 7.99 12.69 2.89
N VAL A 47 7.34 13.72 2.36
CA VAL A 47 7.53 15.11 2.75
C VAL A 47 7.45 15.10 4.26
N SER A 48 8.49 15.63 4.91
CA SER A 48 8.64 15.78 6.36
C SER A 48 7.27 15.77 7.01
N SER A 49 6.96 14.75 7.82
CA SER A 49 5.71 14.69 8.55
C SER A 49 5.51 16.05 9.20
N LEU A 50 4.60 16.86 8.64
CA LEU A 50 4.23 18.11 9.28
C LEU A 50 3.88 17.71 10.71
N PRO A 51 4.34 18.44 11.73
CA PRO A 51 3.97 18.13 13.10
C PRO A 51 2.47 17.97 13.08
N LYS A 52 2.02 16.73 13.34
CA LYS A 52 0.62 16.37 13.40
C LYS A 52 0.18 16.97 14.71
N ASN A 53 0.00 18.29 14.69
CA ASN A 53 -0.56 19.02 15.78
C ASN A 53 -1.94 18.42 15.88
N GLU A 54 -2.10 17.48 16.81
CA GLU A 54 -3.38 17.04 17.30
C GLU A 54 -3.98 18.20 18.09
N LEU A 55 -4.15 19.34 17.41
CA LEU A 55 -5.12 20.34 17.78
C LEU A 55 -6.45 19.61 17.64
N LYS A 56 -6.85 18.92 18.70
CA LYS A 56 -8.21 18.43 18.86
C LYS A 56 -9.08 19.65 18.62
N LYS A 57 -9.73 19.66 17.45
CA LYS A 57 -10.61 20.74 17.04
C LYS A 57 -11.61 20.89 18.19
N SER A 58 -11.61 22.04 18.85
CA SER A 58 -12.54 22.29 19.94
C SER A 58 -13.95 22.11 19.37
N ILE A 59 -14.75 21.27 20.01
CA ILE A 59 -16.13 21.07 19.58
C ILE A 59 -16.83 22.41 19.81
N PRO A 60 -17.36 23.06 18.76
CA PRO A 60 -18.03 24.33 18.91
C PRO A 60 -19.29 24.12 19.74
N ASN A 61 -19.30 24.72 20.92
CA ASN A 61 -20.40 24.62 21.88
C ASN A 61 -21.13 25.96 22.04
N ARG A 62 -20.76 27.00 21.29
CA ARG A 62 -21.29 28.35 21.47
C ARG A 62 -21.68 28.98 20.14
N PHE A 63 -22.88 29.54 20.11
CA PHE A 63 -23.39 30.40 19.04
C PHE A 63 -24.03 31.62 19.70
N ASP A 64 -23.66 32.82 19.25
CA ASP A 64 -24.16 34.08 19.81
C ASP A 64 -23.99 34.18 21.34
N GLY A 65 -22.80 33.78 21.83
CA GLY A 65 -22.45 33.81 23.26
C GLY A 65 -23.15 32.78 24.15
N LYS A 66 -24.09 31.98 23.62
CA LYS A 66 -24.87 30.99 24.38
C LYS A 66 -24.39 29.57 24.09
N GLU A 67 -24.42 28.71 25.12
CA GLU A 67 -24.08 27.29 24.93
C GLU A 67 -25.17 26.55 24.15
N ARG A 68 -24.80 26.01 22.99
CA ARG A 68 -25.68 25.33 22.03
C ARG A 68 -24.90 24.26 21.27
N LYS A 69 -25.59 23.24 20.77
CA LYS A 69 -24.99 22.29 19.81
C LYS A 69 -24.84 23.02 18.47
N VAL A 70 -23.60 23.20 18.01
CA VAL A 70 -23.29 23.91 16.75
C VAL A 70 -22.70 22.93 15.75
N ALA A 71 -23.16 23.00 14.51
CA ALA A 71 -22.58 22.30 13.37
C ALA A 71 -22.12 23.33 12.33
N TYR A 72 -20.94 23.13 11.74
CA TYR A 72 -20.46 23.92 10.62
C TYR A 72 -20.60 23.10 9.34
N LEU A 73 -21.43 23.59 8.42
CA LEU A 73 -21.53 23.07 7.06
C LEU A 73 -20.52 23.85 6.21
N THR A 74 -19.59 23.15 5.59
CA THR A 74 -18.58 23.74 4.69
C THR A 74 -18.80 23.23 3.28
N PHE A 75 -18.63 24.12 2.30
CA PHE A 75 -18.77 23.81 0.88
C PHE A 75 -17.48 24.23 0.18
N ASP A 76 -16.80 23.26 -0.43
CA ASP A 76 -15.53 23.46 -1.12
C ASP A 76 -15.75 24.02 -2.55
N ASP A 77 -14.66 24.37 -3.23
CA ASP A 77 -14.61 24.80 -4.64
C ASP A 77 -15.27 26.17 -4.98
N GLY A 78 -15.76 26.89 -3.98
CA GLY A 78 -16.26 28.25 -4.13
C GLY A 78 -17.66 28.34 -4.78
N PRO A 79 -18.15 29.56 -5.04
CA PRO A 79 -19.50 29.75 -5.56
C PRO A 79 -19.66 29.17 -6.97
N GLY A 80 -20.69 28.34 -7.15
CA GLY A 80 -21.06 27.75 -8.43
C GLY A 80 -22.51 28.03 -8.81
N LYS A 81 -22.95 27.41 -9.91
CA LYS A 81 -24.31 27.55 -10.46
C LYS A 81 -25.45 27.30 -9.47
N TYR A 82 -25.21 26.54 -8.40
CA TYR A 82 -26.21 26.19 -7.40
C TYR A 82 -26.05 26.92 -6.07
N THR A 83 -25.07 27.82 -5.93
CA THR A 83 -24.84 28.51 -4.66
C THR A 83 -26.02 29.38 -4.25
N ALA A 84 -26.71 30.02 -5.21
CA ALA A 84 -27.91 30.80 -4.90
C ALA A 84 -29.04 29.92 -4.29
N ASN A 85 -29.36 28.79 -4.92
CA ASN A 85 -30.34 27.85 -4.39
C ASN A 85 -29.90 27.24 -3.06
N LEU A 86 -28.61 26.92 -2.91
CA LEU A 86 -28.06 26.42 -1.65
C LEU A 86 -28.24 27.44 -0.52
N LEU A 87 -27.95 28.72 -0.78
CA LEU A 87 -28.13 29.79 0.19
C LEU A 87 -29.60 30.01 0.54
N ASP A 88 -30.51 29.82 -0.41
CA ASP A 88 -31.96 29.88 -0.16
C ASP A 88 -32.43 28.75 0.76
N VAL A 89 -31.92 27.53 0.57
CA VAL A 89 -32.22 26.37 1.43
C VAL A 89 -31.67 26.52 2.85
N LEU A 90 -30.55 27.23 3.01
CA LEU A 90 -29.89 27.39 4.32
C LEU A 90 -30.39 28.59 5.12
N LYS A 91 -31.22 29.45 4.54
CA LYS A 91 -31.70 30.70 5.15
C LYS A 91 -32.87 30.48 6.09
#